data_AF-A0A9X2FDL0-F1
#
_entry.id   AF-A0A9X2FDL0-F1
#
_cell.length_a   1.000
_cell.length_b   1.000
_cell.length_c   1.000
_cell.angle_alpha   90.00
_cell.angle_beta   90.00
_cell.angle_gamma   90.00
#
_symmetry.space_group_name_H-M   'P 1'
#
loop_
_entity.id
_entity.type
_entity.pdbx_description
1 polymer ?
#
loop_
_entity_poly.entity_id
_entity_poly.type
_entity_poly.pdbx_seq_one_letter_code
_entity_poly.pdbx_strand_id
1 'polypeptide(L)'
;MNQAAPYISRRQLLAGIWRPNKDLTAEGASRDSTPRVAVIQGRHCLAYRSLFCSSCVERCPIDGAIEVRDGVPQVVASICTGCGDCQAICPAPVNAVMLIDSSLTSVGK
;
A
#
# COMPACT_ATOMS: atom_id res chain seq x y z
N MET A 1 -38.35 -27.00 -21.18
CA MET A 1 -39.30 -26.85 -20.06
C MET A 1 -39.00 -27.93 -19.03
N ASN A 2 -38.72 -27.52 -17.78
CA ASN A 2 -38.86 -28.27 -16.52
C ASN A 2 -37.70 -27.93 -15.56
N GLN A 3 -37.88 -26.77 -14.91
CA GLN A 3 -37.13 -26.39 -13.72
C GLN A 3 -37.59 -27.26 -12.55
N ALA A 4 -36.66 -27.98 -11.93
CA ALA A 4 -36.91 -28.64 -10.66
C ALA A 4 -36.93 -27.60 -9.54
N ALA A 5 -38.10 -27.36 -8.95
CA ALA A 5 -38.24 -26.50 -7.78
C ALA A 5 -37.60 -27.18 -6.56
N PRO A 6 -36.71 -26.51 -5.79
CA PRO A 6 -36.16 -27.09 -4.57
C PRO A 6 -37.23 -27.09 -3.47
N TYR A 7 -37.37 -28.21 -2.77
CA TYR A 7 -38.25 -28.40 -1.62
C TYR A 7 -37.75 -27.53 -0.45
N ILE A 8 -38.35 -26.35 -0.27
CA ILE A 8 -38.03 -25.41 0.81
C ILE A 8 -38.69 -25.90 2.10
N SER A 9 -37.88 -26.24 3.11
CA SER A 9 -38.35 -26.67 4.43
C SER A 9 -39.01 -25.54 5.22
N ARG A 10 -40.05 -25.87 5.99
CA ARG A 10 -40.91 -24.94 6.75
C ARG A 10 -40.17 -24.04 7.76
N ARG A 11 -38.93 -24.40 8.16
CA ARG A 11 -38.06 -23.56 8.98
C ARG A 11 -37.50 -22.33 8.23
N GLN A 12 -37.44 -22.36 6.90
CA GLN A 12 -36.85 -21.28 6.09
C GLN A 12 -37.77 -20.05 5.93
N LEU A 13 -39.07 -20.19 6.20
CA LEU A 13 -40.05 -19.11 6.07
C LEU A 13 -40.01 -18.10 7.22
N LEU A 14 -39.40 -18.44 8.35
CA LEU A 14 -39.30 -17.56 9.53
C LEU A 14 -37.96 -16.83 9.64
N ALA A 15 -36.98 -17.14 8.79
CA ALA A 15 -35.64 -16.53 8.81
C ALA A 15 -35.54 -15.27 7.93
N GLY A 16 -36.63 -14.49 7.83
CA GLY A 16 -36.75 -13.31 6.97
C GLY A 16 -35.89 -12.10 7.33
N ILE A 17 -34.88 -12.22 8.21
CA ILE A 17 -34.08 -11.07 8.68
C ILE A 17 -32.56 -11.33 8.68
N TRP A 18 -32.06 -12.53 8.34
CA TRP A 18 -30.61 -12.77 8.33
C TRP A 18 -30.14 -13.56 7.12
N ARG A 19 -29.90 -12.83 6.02
CA ARG A 19 -29.02 -13.28 4.95
C ARG A 19 -27.59 -12.92 5.35
N PRO A 20 -26.72 -13.87 5.73
CA PRO A 20 -25.29 -13.57 5.77
C PRO A 20 -24.85 -13.26 4.33
N ASN A 21 -24.31 -12.05 4.10
CA ASN A 21 -23.64 -11.67 2.85
C ASN A 21 -22.54 -12.70 2.55
N LYS A 22 -22.86 -13.69 1.73
CA LYS A 22 -21.92 -14.67 1.20
C LYS A 22 -21.66 -14.37 -0.28
N ASP A 23 -21.56 -13.09 -0.60
CA ASP A 23 -21.25 -12.60 -1.94
C ASP A 23 -20.22 -11.46 -1.82
N LEU A 24 -19.18 -11.68 -1.02
CA LEU A 24 -17.88 -11.06 -1.22
C LEU A 24 -16.98 -12.12 -1.85
N THR A 25 -17.33 -12.58 -3.04
CA THR A 25 -16.27 -13.05 -3.94
C THR A 25 -15.44 -11.80 -4.23
N ALA A 26 -14.31 -11.69 -3.52
CA ALA A 26 -13.30 -10.67 -3.72
C ALA A 26 -12.59 -10.93 -5.06
N GLU A 27 -13.34 -10.86 -6.14
CA GLU A 27 -12.84 -10.78 -7.50
C GLU A 27 -12.49 -9.31 -7.75
N GLY A 28 -11.30 -8.92 -7.28
CA GLY A 28 -10.77 -7.57 -7.45
C GLY A 28 -9.34 -7.34 -6.92
N ALA A 29 -8.58 -8.39 -6.61
CA ALA A 29 -7.20 -8.30 -6.13
C ALA A 29 -6.20 -8.80 -7.18
N SER A 30 -6.30 -8.36 -8.44
CA SER A 30 -5.23 -8.67 -9.41
C SER A 30 -5.08 -7.60 -10.49
N ARG A 31 -3.84 -7.07 -10.58
CA ARG A 31 -3.28 -6.13 -11.56
C ARG A 31 -3.54 -4.63 -11.33
N ASP A 32 -3.38 -4.15 -10.11
CA ASP A 32 -2.72 -2.84 -9.98
C ASP A 32 -1.20 -3.07 -10.02
N SER A 33 -0.69 -3.40 -11.21
CA SER A 33 0.74 -3.56 -11.48
C SER A 33 1.36 -2.23 -11.89
N THR A 34 0.80 -1.11 -11.43
CA THR A 34 1.35 0.21 -11.71
C THR A 34 2.68 0.33 -10.97
N PRO A 35 3.80 0.59 -11.66
CA PRO A 35 5.09 0.73 -10.99
C PRO A 35 5.02 1.93 -10.05
N ARG A 36 5.34 1.70 -8.77
CA ARG A 36 5.33 2.73 -7.71
C ARG A 36 6.73 3.04 -7.24
N VAL A 37 6.94 4.27 -6.81
CA VAL A 37 8.19 4.73 -6.21
C VAL A 37 7.90 5.41 -4.88
N ALA A 38 8.78 5.20 -3.91
CA ALA A 38 8.72 5.91 -2.64
C ALA A 38 9.27 7.34 -2.79
N VAL A 39 8.57 8.31 -2.19
CA VAL A 39 9.00 9.70 -2.09
C VAL A 39 9.02 10.12 -0.63
N ILE A 40 10.13 10.73 -0.23
CA ILE A 40 10.31 11.24 1.13
C ILE A 40 9.89 12.72 1.17
N GLN A 41 8.84 13.01 1.92
CA GLN A 41 8.37 14.35 2.25
C GLN A 41 9.27 14.96 3.32
N GLY A 42 10.25 15.77 2.92
CA GLY A 42 11.23 16.38 3.81
C GLY A 42 10.61 17.13 5.01
N ARG A 43 9.46 17.78 4.83
CA ARG A 43 8.72 18.46 5.92
C ARG A 43 8.31 17.55 7.08
N HIS A 44 8.12 16.26 6.83
CA HIS A 44 7.71 15.28 7.83
C HIS A 44 8.84 14.35 8.26
N CYS A 45 9.92 14.27 7.48
CA CYS A 45 11.04 13.38 7.76
C CYS A 45 11.87 13.90 8.94
N LEU A 46 12.13 13.04 9.93
CA LEU A 46 12.94 13.38 11.10
C LEU A 46 14.38 13.75 10.70
N ALA A 47 14.96 13.03 9.73
CA ALA A 47 16.30 13.30 9.21
C ALA A 47 16.42 14.70 8.58
N TYR A 48 15.44 15.13 7.78
CA TYR A 48 15.39 16.48 7.22
C TYR A 48 15.16 17.57 8.27
N ARG A 49 14.65 17.21 9.45
CA ARG A 49 14.41 18.12 10.58
C ARG A 49 15.54 18.06 11.62
N SER A 50 16.75 17.71 11.19
CA SER A 50 17.98 17.68 12.00
C SER A 50 17.97 16.65 13.15
N LEU A 51 17.13 15.62 13.07
CA LEU A 51 17.15 14.49 13.99
C LEU A 51 17.78 13.28 13.31
N PHE A 52 18.49 12.44 14.06
CA PHE A 52 19.02 11.21 13.50
C PHE A 52 17.90 10.18 13.27
N CYS A 53 17.71 9.73 12.04
CA CYS A 53 16.73 8.71 11.68
C CYS A 53 17.16 7.96 10.41
N SER A 54 17.42 6.65 10.52
CA SER A 54 17.79 5.77 9.40
C SER A 54 16.79 4.63 9.15
N SER A 55 15.63 4.61 9.85
CA SER A 55 14.70 3.47 9.84
C SER A 55 14.28 2.97 8.46
N CYS A 56 14.13 3.87 7.48
CA CYS A 56 13.79 3.49 6.11
C CYS A 56 14.95 2.81 5.38
N VAL A 57 16.19 3.25 5.60
CA VAL A 57 17.41 2.69 5.00
C VAL A 57 17.64 1.28 5.54
N GLU A 58 17.61 1.12 6.87
CA GLU A 58 17.83 -0.16 7.55
C GLU A 58 16.79 -1.22 7.18
N ARG A 59 15.58 -0.80 6.83
CA ARG A 59 14.46 -1.70 6.53
C ARG A 59 14.29 -1.98 5.05
N CYS A 60 14.94 -1.22 4.17
CA CYS A 60 14.77 -1.41 2.73
C CYS A 60 15.37 -2.76 2.31
N PRO A 61 14.61 -3.66 1.68
CA PRO A 61 15.13 -4.96 1.25
C PRO A 61 15.99 -4.88 -0.02
N ILE A 62 16.05 -3.71 -0.67
CA ILE A 62 16.76 -3.50 -1.92
C ILE A 62 17.97 -2.61 -1.67
N ASP A 63 19.16 -3.17 -1.85
CA ASP A 63 20.41 -2.44 -1.70
C ASP A 63 20.49 -1.27 -2.69
N GLY A 64 20.88 -0.09 -2.18
CA GLY A 64 21.00 1.13 -2.98
C GLY A 64 19.68 1.79 -3.38
N ALA A 65 18.52 1.24 -3.02
CA ALA A 65 17.23 1.90 -3.30
C ALA A 65 17.01 3.17 -2.46
N ILE A 66 17.69 3.27 -1.31
CA ILE A 66 17.70 4.47 -0.47
C ILE A 66 19.16 4.78 -0.11
N GLU A 67 19.64 5.94 -0.53
CA GLU A 67 20.97 6.45 -0.22
C GLU A 67 20.88 7.53 0.86
N VAL A 68 21.89 7.63 1.72
CA VAL A 68 22.01 8.74 2.67
C VAL A 68 22.99 9.76 2.11
N ARG A 69 22.54 11.00 1.91
CA ARG A 69 23.36 12.14 1.50
C ARG A 69 23.22 13.24 2.52
N ASP A 70 24.32 13.77 3.03
CA ASP A 70 24.32 14.83 4.06
C ASP A 70 23.47 14.48 5.31
N GLY A 71 23.44 13.20 5.69
CA GLY A 71 22.64 12.71 6.82
C GLY A 71 21.14 12.61 6.55
N VAL A 72 20.67 12.87 5.33
CA VAL A 72 19.27 12.71 4.93
C VAL A 72 19.08 11.55 3.94
N PRO A 73 18.03 10.73 4.10
CA PRO A 73 17.71 9.67 3.16
C PRO A 73 17.11 10.22 1.87
N GLN A 74 17.53 9.67 0.74
CA GLN A 74 17.04 9.96 -0.61
C GLN A 74 16.73 8.65 -1.33
N VAL A 75 15.55 8.55 -1.93
CA VAL A 75 15.14 7.36 -2.69
C VAL A 75 15.70 7.42 -4.10
N VAL A 76 16.36 6.34 -4.53
CA VAL A 76 16.83 6.18 -5.90
C VAL A 76 15.72 5.54 -6.73
N ALA A 77 14.97 6.37 -7.45
CA ALA A 77 13.76 5.96 -8.16
C ALA A 77 13.96 4.83 -9.17
N SER A 78 15.15 4.72 -9.78
CA SER A 78 15.47 3.66 -10.74
C SER A 78 15.67 2.27 -10.12
N ILE A 79 15.90 2.21 -8.80
CA ILE A 79 16.15 0.97 -8.06
C ILE A 79 14.96 0.62 -7.16
N CYS A 80 14.21 1.62 -6.71
CA CYS A 80 13.03 1.44 -5.86
C CYS A 80 11.97 0.56 -6.54
N THR A 81 11.59 -0.54 -5.87
CA THR A 81 10.56 -1.47 -6.34
C THR A 81 9.14 -1.06 -5.94
N GLY A 82 9.00 -0.04 -5.09
CA GLY A 82 7.72 0.38 -4.54
C GLY A 82 7.14 -0.60 -3.50
N CYS A 83 7.96 -1.45 -2.86
CA CYS A 83 7.49 -2.48 -1.91
C CYS A 83 6.78 -1.93 -0.66
N GLY A 84 7.08 -0.69 -0.26
CA GLY A 84 6.41 -0.01 0.86
C GLY A 84 6.97 -0.28 2.25
N ASP A 85 8.02 -1.09 2.40
CA ASP A 85 8.62 -1.39 3.72
C ASP A 85 9.09 -0.12 4.46
N CYS A 86 9.68 0.83 3.72
CA CYS A 86 10.11 2.11 4.25
C CYS A 86 8.93 2.98 4.76
N GLN A 87 7.76 2.88 4.12
CA GLN A 87 6.55 3.56 4.55
C GLN A 87 5.98 2.93 5.81
N ALA A 88 5.95 1.59 5.89
CA ALA A 88 5.41 0.87 7.04
C ALA A 88 6.17 1.14 8.34
N ILE A 89 7.49 1.33 8.27
CA ILE A 89 8.35 1.49 9.45
C ILE A 89 8.59 2.95 9.87
N CYS A 90 8.09 3.94 9.12
CA CYS A 90 8.42 5.34 9.36
C CYS A 90 7.95 5.79 10.76
N PRO A 91 8.86 6.19 11.68
CA PRO A 91 8.51 6.55 13.06
C PRO A 91 8.07 8.02 13.20
N ALA A 92 8.01 8.78 12.11
CA ALA A 92 7.64 10.18 12.16
C ALA A 92 6.16 10.35 12.61
N PRO A 93 5.82 11.40 13.37
CA PRO A 93 4.43 11.62 13.84
C PRO A 93 3.42 11.71 12.70
N VAL A 94 3.85 12.27 11.57
CA VAL A 94 3.17 12.18 10.28
C VAL A 94 4.08 11.39 9.37
N ASN A 95 3.56 10.35 8.73
CA ASN A 95 4.38 9.50 7.86
C ASN A 95 5.04 10.35 6.76
N ALA A 96 6.36 10.27 6.69
CA ALA A 96 7.16 11.05 5.77
C ALA A 96 7.36 10.37 4.42
N VAL A 97 6.94 9.11 4.27
CA VAL A 97 7.14 8.32 3.05
C VAL A 97 5.79 8.10 2.39
N MET A 98 5.72 8.41 1.09
CA MET A 98 4.54 8.15 0.28
C MET A 98 4.94 7.35 -0.95
N LEU A 99 4.15 6.33 -1.27
CA LEU A 99 4.25 5.63 -2.55
C LEU A 99 3.41 6.37 -3.57
N ILE A 100 4.02 6.74 -4.69
CA ILE A 100 3.34 7.35 -5.82
C ILE A 100 3.55 6.51 -7.07
N ASP A 101 2.60 6.57 -7.99
CA ASP A 101 2.72 5.90 -9.27
C ASP A 101 3.81 6.60 -10.09
N SER A 102 4.81 5.83 -10.52
CA SER A 102 5.93 6.33 -11.32
C SER A 102 5.52 6.79 -12.72
N SER A 103 4.30 6.47 -13.16
CA SER A 103 3.69 7.04 -14.36
C SER A 103 3.27 8.50 -14.20
N LEU A 104 3.10 8.99 -12.96
CA LEU A 104 2.66 10.36 -12.65
C LEU A 104 3.82 11.31 -12.32
N THR A 105 5.02 10.79 -12.04
CA THR A 105 6.21 11.61 -11.76
C THR A 105 6.79 12.30 -13.00
N SER A 106 6.36 11.93 -14.21
CA SER A 106 6.80 12.53 -15.49
C SER A 106 6.02 13.77 -15.92
N VAL A 107 4.97 14.17 -15.20
CA VAL A 107 4.08 15.28 -15.60
C VAL A 107 4.62 16.67 -15.23
N GLY A 108 5.75 16.75 -14.52
CA GLY A 108 6.29 18.00 -13.95
C GLY A 108 7.61 18.49 -14.52
N LYS A 109 7.94 18.20 -15.78
CA LYS A 109 9.10 18.77 -16.47
C LYS A 109 8.68 19.59 -17.68
#